data_AF-A0A8H4QLI5-F1
#
_entry.id   AF-A0A8H4QLI5-F1
#
_cell.length_a   1.000
_cell.length_b   1.000
_cell.length_c   1.000
_cell.angle_alpha   90.00
_cell.angle_beta   90.00
_cell.angle_gamma   90.00
#
_symmetry.space_group_name_H-M   'P 1'
#
loop_
_entity.id
_entity.type
_entity.pdbx_description
1 polymer ?
#
loop_
_entity_poly.entity_id
_entity_poly.type
_entity_poly.pdbx_seq_one_letter_code
_entity_poly.pdbx_strand_id
1 'polypeptide(L)'
;MSISTSGLSKPSQPSRKKTIDSKRLIPTPTSLVPLPPHRHATPSAPWPWIDIEDEVEKEQLEKDEDRAPQSASPTPCGHGSDCCCSFWEGYPQSLYGNWTPRQVTKSKIEQAIGITRTCQILQLDITDKGHFQLPPVDVISCERTDVEGSKRSIFDVQIDPDIRLRALFLKNLSGPVLKMLGAKYNIEPFFFSSSLNWIPSRYQEQRNDNGDHLTICLTFLRSIPIQVTNHGTPSCAQGTSLRSTHSTFGADDASQSDGTRPNLNLSDARVPLHLTSNGRLLVPDILSIHLIRREKGSIIISYHADEIQGNHVTSASYLHQRIRFAGQSVYWQNIFKQYEDSTFVMLLFIWHTLYAWDEALEHLYAHICALEGKTIETRELSLTEELHDIRAHMYYYSSLLDDARKSVEFINKTRTPIKSHDSDGASTLERECSNLLAEINRLESGRNMLDRRLKNVMNLRVLELRNARSSAASTSRKASKCMISPSSHLGIVQL
;
A
#
# COMPACT_ATOMS: atom_id res chain seq x y z
N MET A 1 72.36 51.08 -7.19
CA MET A 1 73.28 50.00 -7.63
C MET A 1 72.70 49.35 -8.88
N SER A 2 73.55 48.72 -9.69
CA SER A 2 73.37 47.71 -10.76
C SER A 2 71.93 47.34 -11.24
N ILE A 3 71.57 47.26 -12.54
CA ILE A 3 72.13 46.41 -13.65
C ILE A 3 71.95 44.91 -13.32
N SER A 4 71.33 44.02 -14.13
CA SER A 4 70.55 44.06 -15.40
C SER A 4 69.97 42.61 -15.62
N THR A 5 69.21 42.13 -16.64
CA THR A 5 68.84 42.53 -18.02
C THR A 5 67.53 41.81 -18.47
N SER A 6 67.06 42.03 -19.71
CA SER A 6 65.97 41.32 -20.42
C SER A 6 66.18 39.80 -20.64
N GLY A 7 65.09 39.04 -20.83
CA GLY A 7 65.13 37.68 -21.41
C GLY A 7 63.76 37.04 -21.71
N LEU A 8 63.52 36.65 -22.96
CA LEU A 8 62.34 35.88 -23.44
C LEU A 8 62.77 34.44 -23.79
N SER A 9 61.96 33.41 -23.46
CA SER A 9 61.33 32.50 -24.46
C SER A 9 60.88 31.10 -23.94
N LYS A 10 59.56 30.87 -23.95
CA LYS A 10 58.83 29.63 -24.37
C LYS A 10 59.08 28.25 -23.68
N PRO A 11 58.20 27.23 -23.87
CA PRO A 11 57.83 26.31 -22.78
C PRO A 11 58.14 24.81 -22.98
N SER A 12 57.94 24.02 -21.92
CA SER A 12 57.90 22.54 -21.97
C SER A 12 56.84 21.92 -21.03
N GLN A 13 56.39 20.71 -21.40
CA GLN A 13 55.16 19.97 -21.07
C GLN A 13 54.87 19.59 -19.58
N PRO A 14 53.62 19.15 -19.27
CA PRO A 14 53.19 18.80 -17.91
C PRO A 14 53.62 17.40 -17.43
N SER A 15 53.82 17.26 -16.12
CA SER A 15 54.19 16.00 -15.46
C SER A 15 52.97 15.14 -15.06
N ARG A 16 53.00 13.88 -15.53
CA ARG A 16 52.11 12.74 -15.24
C ARG A 16 51.21 12.84 -13.99
N LYS A 17 49.89 12.80 -14.19
CA LYS A 17 48.95 12.25 -13.19
C LYS A 17 49.25 10.76 -12.96
N LYS A 18 49.20 10.29 -11.72
CA LYS A 18 49.12 8.85 -11.41
C LYS A 18 47.65 8.44 -11.29
N THR A 19 47.20 7.54 -12.17
CA THR A 19 45.92 6.84 -11.98
C THR A 19 46.11 5.75 -10.93
N ILE A 20 45.16 5.58 -10.02
CA ILE A 20 45.09 4.44 -9.10
C ILE A 20 43.83 3.66 -9.44
N ASP A 21 43.98 2.40 -9.85
CA ASP A 21 42.89 1.54 -10.31
C ASP A 21 41.97 1.13 -9.16
N SER A 22 40.91 1.91 -8.94
CA SER A 22 39.77 1.50 -8.13
C SER A 22 38.90 0.54 -8.94
N LYS A 23 39.20 -0.76 -8.88
CA LYS A 23 38.41 -1.83 -9.51
C LYS A 23 37.00 -1.86 -8.93
N ARG A 24 36.08 -1.14 -9.57
CA ARG A 24 34.65 -1.11 -9.24
C ARG A 24 34.07 -2.51 -9.48
N LEU A 25 33.82 -3.25 -8.40
CA LEU A 25 33.11 -4.53 -8.46
C LEU A 25 31.72 -4.29 -9.05
N ILE A 26 31.48 -4.83 -10.24
CA ILE A 26 30.17 -4.81 -10.89
C ILE A 26 29.34 -5.90 -10.20
N PRO A 27 28.18 -5.59 -9.59
CA PRO A 27 27.29 -6.62 -9.08
C PRO A 27 26.79 -7.48 -10.25
N THR A 28 27.08 -8.78 -10.21
CA THR A 28 26.46 -9.76 -11.11
C THR A 28 24.94 -9.70 -10.92
N PRO A 29 24.11 -9.73 -11.99
CA PRO A 29 22.67 -9.73 -11.86
C PRO A 29 22.20 -11.07 -11.26
N THR A 30 22.11 -11.12 -9.93
CA THR A 30 21.54 -12.23 -9.20
C THR A 30 20.05 -12.36 -9.49
N SER A 31 19.60 -13.62 -9.52
CA SER A 31 18.22 -14.11 -9.64
C SER A 31 17.10 -13.07 -9.46
N LEU A 32 16.17 -13.01 -10.41
CA LEU A 32 14.92 -12.23 -10.35
C LEU A 32 13.95 -12.77 -9.29
N VAL A 33 14.35 -12.68 -8.02
CA VAL A 33 13.46 -12.81 -6.86
C VAL A 33 12.65 -11.53 -6.77
N PRO A 34 11.30 -11.58 -6.75
CA PRO A 34 10.50 -10.37 -6.60
C PRO A 34 10.84 -9.68 -5.29
N LEU A 35 11.07 -8.36 -5.35
CA LEU A 35 11.54 -7.57 -4.20
C LEU A 35 10.61 -7.79 -2.98
N PRO A 36 11.15 -8.10 -1.79
CA PRO A 36 10.34 -8.35 -0.61
C PRO A 36 9.42 -7.15 -0.33
N PRO A 37 8.12 -7.37 -0.10
CA PRO A 37 7.26 -6.29 0.34
C PRO A 37 7.84 -5.70 1.64
N HIS A 38 7.89 -4.38 1.70
CA HIS A 38 8.30 -3.58 2.85
C HIS A 38 9.80 -3.52 3.22
N ARG A 39 10.76 -4.05 2.43
CA ARG A 39 12.20 -3.81 2.68
C ARG A 39 12.52 -2.30 2.61
N HIS A 40 13.10 -1.74 3.69
CA HIS A 40 13.33 -0.30 3.94
C HIS A 40 12.11 0.61 3.93
N ALA A 41 10.91 0.05 3.78
CA ALA A 41 9.69 0.81 3.92
C ALA A 41 9.35 0.98 5.40
N THR A 42 9.48 -0.10 6.18
CA THR A 42 9.19 -0.10 7.61
C THR A 42 9.96 1.05 8.26
N PRO A 43 9.37 1.76 9.23
CA PRO A 43 10.14 2.71 10.00
C PRO A 43 11.37 2.02 10.59
N SER A 44 12.39 2.83 10.89
CA SER A 44 13.35 2.53 11.94
C SER A 44 12.56 1.96 13.13
N ALA A 45 12.81 0.68 13.46
CA ALA A 45 12.19 0.04 14.62
C ALA A 45 12.95 0.52 15.88
N PRO A 46 13.17 -0.23 16.99
CA PRO A 46 14.04 0.26 18.07
C PRO A 46 15.54 0.27 17.69
N TRP A 47 15.86 0.40 16.40
CA TRP A 47 17.19 0.35 15.79
C TRP A 47 17.42 1.61 14.95
N PRO A 48 18.53 2.33 15.10
CA PRO A 48 18.78 3.59 14.39
C PRO A 48 19.20 3.43 12.91
N TRP A 49 19.29 2.19 12.39
CA TRP A 49 19.71 1.85 11.03
C TRP A 49 18.58 1.19 10.21
N ILE A 50 18.67 1.28 8.87
CA ILE A 50 17.60 0.91 7.94
C ILE A 50 18.00 -0.31 7.08
N ASP A 51 19.29 -0.44 6.79
CA ASP A 51 20.00 -1.67 6.43
C ASP A 51 20.85 -2.11 7.65
N ILE A 52 21.07 -3.42 7.80
CA ILE A 52 21.99 -3.97 8.82
C ILE A 52 23.45 -3.52 8.56
N GLU A 53 23.75 -3.12 7.32
CA GLU A 53 25.05 -2.64 6.84
C GLU A 53 25.10 -1.10 6.68
N ASP A 54 24.09 -0.35 7.15
CA ASP A 54 24.18 1.12 7.17
C ASP A 54 25.31 1.55 8.16
N GLU A 55 26.34 2.22 7.65
CA GLU A 55 27.39 2.84 8.48
C GLU A 55 26.79 3.72 9.58
N VAL A 56 27.21 3.49 10.84
CA VAL A 56 26.77 4.29 11.98
C VAL A 56 27.42 5.68 11.92
N GLU A 57 26.59 6.71 11.80
CA GLU A 57 27.02 8.10 11.77
C GLU A 57 27.68 8.47 13.12
N LYS A 58 29.01 8.60 13.14
CA LYS A 58 29.78 8.86 14.39
C LYS A 58 29.29 10.10 15.12
N GLU A 59 28.93 11.14 14.38
CA GLU A 59 28.37 12.35 14.95
C GLU A 59 27.07 12.12 15.72
N GLN A 60 26.34 11.02 15.49
CA GLN A 60 25.15 10.67 16.28
C GLN A 60 25.59 10.09 17.63
N LEU A 61 26.52 9.13 17.64
CA LEU A 61 27.11 8.58 18.87
C LEU A 61 27.77 9.67 19.73
N GLU A 62 28.47 10.61 19.10
CA GLU A 62 29.17 11.73 19.76
C GLU A 62 28.22 12.84 20.28
N LYS A 63 26.90 12.77 19.97
CA LYS A 63 25.89 13.73 20.46
C LYS A 63 25.06 13.19 21.63
N ASP A 64 25.18 11.90 21.97
CA ASP A 64 24.30 11.21 22.93
C ASP A 64 24.80 11.24 24.40
N GLU A 65 26.09 11.52 24.68
CA GLU A 65 26.61 11.49 26.07
C GLU A 65 25.96 12.55 27.01
N ASP A 66 25.67 13.75 26.49
CA ASP A 66 24.98 14.84 27.22
C ASP A 66 23.48 14.92 26.90
N ARG A 67 22.96 14.04 26.03
CA ARG A 67 21.55 14.04 25.60
C ARG A 67 20.96 12.64 25.62
N ALA A 68 20.44 12.26 26.80
CA ALA A 68 19.32 11.33 26.83
C ALA A 68 18.25 11.77 25.81
N PRO A 69 17.62 10.85 25.06
CA PRO A 69 16.68 11.21 24.01
C PRO A 69 15.55 12.04 24.61
N GLN A 70 15.56 13.34 24.33
CA GLN A 70 14.54 14.26 24.82
C GLN A 70 13.21 13.79 24.25
N SER A 71 12.33 13.30 25.11
CA SER A 71 10.97 12.92 24.74
C SER A 71 10.32 14.14 24.10
N ALA A 72 10.14 14.08 22.78
CA ALA A 72 9.92 15.24 21.94
C ALA A 72 8.48 15.77 22.00
N SER A 73 8.02 16.07 23.22
CA SER A 73 7.40 17.36 23.43
C SER A 73 8.50 18.44 23.40
N PRO A 74 8.70 19.19 22.28
CA PRO A 74 8.95 20.60 22.49
C PRO A 74 7.80 21.11 23.35
N THR A 75 8.06 21.98 24.32
CA THR A 75 6.99 22.58 25.12
C THR A 75 5.97 23.18 24.13
N PRO A 76 4.72 22.69 24.06
CA PRO A 76 3.78 23.13 23.04
C PRO A 76 3.64 24.64 23.21
N CYS A 77 3.97 25.39 22.15
CA CYS A 77 4.16 26.82 22.25
C CYS A 77 2.93 27.47 22.90
N GLY A 78 3.10 27.97 24.13
CA GLY A 78 2.01 28.27 25.07
C GLY A 78 1.27 29.57 24.76
N HIS A 79 1.08 29.86 23.48
CA HIS A 79 0.77 31.19 22.95
C HIS A 79 -0.38 31.08 21.94
N GLY A 80 -1.23 32.10 21.91
CA GLY A 80 -2.42 32.15 21.05
C GLY A 80 -2.11 32.49 19.58
N SER A 81 -3.04 33.20 18.96
CA SER A 81 -3.13 33.52 17.52
C SER A 81 -1.90 34.19 16.87
N ASP A 82 -0.92 34.65 17.66
CA ASP A 82 0.24 35.42 17.18
C ASP A 82 1.58 34.63 17.21
N CYS A 83 1.56 33.29 17.33
CA CYS A 83 2.81 32.52 17.29
C CYS A 83 3.45 32.49 15.89
N CYS A 84 4.53 33.25 15.70
CA CYS A 84 5.37 33.30 14.50
C CYS A 84 6.17 32.00 14.20
N CYS A 85 5.75 30.85 14.73
CA CYS A 85 6.58 29.65 14.86
C CYS A 85 6.60 28.77 13.58
N SER A 86 7.52 29.07 12.66
CA SER A 86 7.93 28.25 11.49
C SER A 86 8.50 26.85 11.84
N PHE A 87 8.30 26.35 13.05
CA PHE A 87 8.86 25.09 13.56
C PHE A 87 8.43 23.85 12.75
N TRP A 88 7.27 23.91 12.10
CA TRP A 88 6.78 22.90 11.18
C TRP A 88 7.65 22.76 9.91
N GLU A 89 8.37 23.81 9.50
CA GLU A 89 9.20 23.76 8.28
C GLU A 89 10.32 22.72 8.39
N GLY A 90 10.83 22.48 9.61
CA GLY A 90 11.85 21.48 9.93
C GLY A 90 11.32 20.07 10.21
N TYR A 91 10.01 19.81 10.08
CA TYR A 91 9.46 18.46 10.28
C TYR A 91 9.97 17.49 9.20
N PRO A 92 10.40 16.25 9.56
CA PRO A 92 10.30 15.63 10.88
C PRO A 92 11.44 15.96 11.87
N GLN A 93 12.62 16.37 11.40
CA GLN A 93 13.83 16.48 12.23
C GLN A 93 13.72 17.49 13.39
N SER A 94 12.87 18.51 13.29
CA SER A 94 12.63 19.48 14.38
C SER A 94 11.98 18.85 15.61
N LEU A 95 11.24 17.75 15.44
CA LEU A 95 10.68 16.94 16.52
C LEU A 95 11.53 15.68 16.79
N TYR A 96 11.75 14.88 15.75
CA TYR A 96 12.27 13.52 15.87
C TYR A 96 13.74 13.49 15.43
N GLY A 97 14.64 13.91 16.32
CA GLY A 97 16.08 14.03 16.03
C GLY A 97 16.77 12.73 15.63
N ASN A 98 16.16 11.58 15.92
CA ASN A 98 16.59 10.25 15.47
C ASN A 98 16.31 9.98 13.98
N TRP A 99 15.44 10.74 13.32
CA TRP A 99 15.13 10.62 11.89
C TRP A 99 16.17 11.36 11.04
N THR A 100 17.37 10.76 10.90
CA THR A 100 18.45 11.34 10.09
C THR A 100 18.00 11.58 8.63
N PRO A 101 18.64 12.47 7.87
CA PRO A 101 18.28 12.70 6.45
C PRO A 101 18.20 11.41 5.64
N ARG A 102 19.12 10.46 5.88
CA ARG A 102 19.13 9.10 5.28
C ARG A 102 17.84 8.32 5.54
N GLN A 103 17.28 8.40 6.75
CA GLN A 103 15.98 7.79 7.10
C GLN A 103 14.82 8.49 6.38
N VAL A 104 14.84 9.83 6.32
CA VAL A 104 13.80 10.64 5.65
C VAL A 104 13.80 10.46 4.12
N THR A 105 14.96 10.19 3.51
CA THR A 105 15.10 9.76 2.11
C THR A 105 14.54 8.34 1.89
N LYS A 106 15.04 7.31 2.61
CA LYS A 106 14.62 5.91 2.37
C LYS A 106 13.12 5.69 2.64
N SER A 107 12.54 6.40 3.61
CA SER A 107 11.10 6.37 3.93
C SER A 107 10.17 7.07 2.93
N LYS A 108 10.71 7.69 1.86
CA LYS A 108 9.99 8.59 0.92
C LYS A 108 9.38 9.85 1.54
N ILE A 109 9.61 10.13 2.83
CA ILE A 109 9.10 11.35 3.46
C ILE A 109 9.71 12.59 2.79
N GLU A 110 10.99 12.55 2.42
CA GLU A 110 11.65 13.59 1.60
C GLU A 110 10.91 13.85 0.28
N GLN A 111 10.55 12.78 -0.44
CA GLN A 111 9.82 12.87 -1.71
C GLN A 111 8.45 13.52 -1.51
N ALA A 112 7.72 13.14 -0.46
CA ALA A 112 6.43 13.72 -0.11
C ALA A 112 6.52 15.19 0.33
N ILE A 113 7.58 15.57 1.07
CA ILE A 113 7.87 16.96 1.44
C ILE A 113 8.15 17.84 0.20
N GLY A 114 8.70 17.26 -0.87
CA GLY A 114 8.89 17.93 -2.16
C GLY A 114 7.59 18.18 -2.96
N ILE A 115 6.46 17.54 -2.63
CA ILE A 115 5.22 17.64 -3.41
C ILE A 115 4.55 18.99 -3.19
N THR A 116 4.62 19.87 -4.21
CA THR A 116 4.02 21.21 -4.21
C THR A 116 2.77 21.27 -5.11
N ARG A 117 1.62 20.98 -4.51
CA ARG A 117 0.28 21.00 -5.14
C ARG A 117 -0.79 21.44 -4.14
N THR A 118 -1.99 21.75 -4.64
CA THR A 118 -3.18 21.94 -3.79
C THR A 118 -3.56 20.61 -3.13
N CYS A 119 -3.61 20.62 -1.79
CA CYS A 119 -4.11 19.54 -0.96
C CYS A 119 -5.51 19.92 -0.47
N GLN A 120 -6.41 18.95 -0.29
CA GLN A 120 -7.72 19.19 0.31
C GLN A 120 -7.88 18.35 1.57
N ILE A 121 -8.38 18.94 2.65
CA ILE A 121 -8.71 18.25 3.90
C ILE A 121 -10.23 18.31 4.04
N LEU A 122 -10.91 17.19 3.84
CA LEU A 122 -12.35 17.10 4.11
C LEU A 122 -12.56 16.85 5.61
N GLN A 123 -13.45 17.62 6.24
CA GLN A 123 -13.75 17.53 7.66
C GLN A 123 -15.09 16.87 7.92
N LEU A 124 -15.17 16.10 9.01
CA LEU A 124 -16.39 15.47 9.50
C LEU A 124 -16.33 15.45 11.04
N ASP A 125 -17.27 16.13 11.68
CA ASP A 125 -17.29 16.33 13.12
C ASP A 125 -18.28 15.37 13.78
N ILE A 126 -17.86 14.82 14.92
CA ILE A 126 -18.70 14.02 15.82
C ILE A 126 -18.88 14.83 17.11
N THR A 127 -20.11 15.29 17.31
CA THR A 127 -20.52 16.00 18.53
C THR A 127 -20.42 15.11 19.77
N ASP A 128 -20.38 15.72 20.95
CA ASP A 128 -20.49 15.03 22.25
C ASP A 128 -21.72 14.09 22.28
N LYS A 129 -22.83 14.52 21.66
CA LYS A 129 -24.09 13.77 21.47
C LYS A 129 -24.00 12.60 20.47
N GLY A 130 -22.82 12.29 19.94
CA GLY A 130 -22.57 11.23 18.98
C GLY A 130 -23.10 11.48 17.56
N HIS A 131 -23.58 12.67 17.25
CA HIS A 131 -24.09 13.02 15.91
C HIS A 131 -22.95 13.42 14.97
N PHE A 132 -22.99 12.87 13.74
CA PHE A 132 -22.05 13.13 12.66
C PHE A 132 -22.54 14.30 11.79
N GLN A 133 -21.79 15.40 11.77
CA GLN A 133 -22.14 16.62 11.06
C GLN A 133 -20.96 17.16 10.24
N LEU A 134 -21.26 17.97 9.22
CA LEU A 134 -20.24 18.76 8.55
C LEU A 134 -20.04 20.07 9.32
N PRO A 135 -18.80 20.52 9.58
CA PRO A 135 -18.57 21.87 10.06
C PRO A 135 -18.92 22.92 9.00
N PRO A 136 -19.03 24.21 9.36
CA PRO A 136 -19.36 25.30 8.41
C PRO A 136 -18.39 25.44 7.23
N VAL A 137 -17.16 24.94 7.37
CA VAL A 137 -16.16 24.78 6.29
C VAL A 137 -15.78 23.30 6.26
N ASP A 138 -16.46 22.52 5.43
CA ASP A 138 -16.30 21.06 5.35
C ASP A 138 -15.11 20.62 4.48
N VAL A 139 -14.55 21.52 3.67
CA VAL A 139 -13.33 21.30 2.88
C VAL A 139 -12.36 22.48 3.07
N ILE A 140 -11.21 22.22 3.67
CA ILE A 140 -10.07 23.15 3.62
C ILE A 140 -9.30 22.88 2.33
N SER A 141 -9.12 23.91 1.50
CA SER A 141 -8.21 23.89 0.35
C SER A 141 -6.88 24.53 0.73
N CYS A 142 -5.83 23.72 0.85
CA CYS A 142 -4.48 24.18 1.11
C CYS A 142 -3.76 24.39 -0.23
N GLU A 143 -3.80 25.61 -0.76
CA GLU A 143 -3.22 25.95 -2.07
C GLU A 143 -1.70 25.98 -2.06
N ARG A 144 -1.09 25.68 -3.22
CA ARG A 144 0.37 25.71 -3.41
C ARG A 144 0.99 27.08 -3.11
N THR A 145 0.26 28.16 -3.41
CA THR A 145 0.73 29.54 -3.34
C THR A 145 0.44 30.22 -2.00
N ASP A 146 -0.51 29.71 -1.22
CA ASP A 146 -0.91 30.31 0.06
C ASP A 146 -0.60 29.38 1.25
N VAL A 147 0.68 29.32 1.60
CA VAL A 147 1.18 28.56 2.75
C VAL A 147 0.68 29.16 4.07
N GLU A 148 0.55 30.49 4.16
CA GLU A 148 0.08 31.14 5.39
C GLU A 148 -1.44 31.00 5.58
N GLY A 149 -2.26 31.10 4.53
CA GLY A 149 -3.69 30.76 4.61
C GLY A 149 -3.93 29.27 4.86
N SER A 150 -3.10 28.40 4.29
CA SER A 150 -3.09 26.96 4.63
C SER A 150 -2.76 26.72 6.11
N LYS A 151 -1.74 27.41 6.64
CA LYS A 151 -1.35 27.40 8.05
C LYS A 151 -2.45 27.90 8.96
N ARG A 152 -3.06 29.07 8.69
CA ARG A 152 -4.22 29.58 9.45
C ARG A 152 -5.36 28.57 9.46
N SER A 153 -5.70 28.01 8.29
CA SER A 153 -6.76 27.01 8.16
C SER A 153 -6.47 25.70 8.91
N ILE A 154 -5.20 25.33 9.09
CA ILE A 154 -4.80 24.13 9.84
C ILE A 154 -4.64 24.40 11.34
N PHE A 155 -4.03 25.53 11.73
CA PHE A 155 -3.67 25.84 13.12
C PHE A 155 -4.77 26.57 13.88
N ASP A 156 -5.32 27.65 13.31
CA ASP A 156 -6.22 28.58 13.99
C ASP A 156 -7.65 28.02 14.17
N VAL A 157 -7.97 26.94 13.45
CA VAL A 157 -9.20 26.18 13.64
C VAL A 157 -9.16 25.50 15.01
N GLN A 158 -9.70 26.20 16.01
CA GLN A 158 -10.12 25.62 17.28
C GLN A 158 -11.16 24.54 17.03
N ILE A 159 -11.15 23.50 17.87
CA ILE A 159 -12.23 22.53 17.93
C ILE A 159 -13.26 23.11 18.89
N ASP A 160 -14.50 23.21 18.42
CA ASP A 160 -15.66 23.66 19.21
C ASP A 160 -15.83 22.71 20.43
N PRO A 161 -16.07 23.22 21.64
CA PRO A 161 -16.15 22.40 22.86
C PRO A 161 -17.26 21.33 22.85
N ASP A 162 -18.26 21.45 21.97
CA ASP A 162 -19.31 20.44 21.72
C ASP A 162 -18.86 19.30 20.79
N ILE A 163 -17.60 19.31 20.29
CA ILE A 163 -17.04 18.32 19.36
C ILE A 163 -15.97 17.45 20.02
N ARG A 164 -16.39 16.32 20.59
CA ARG A 164 -15.47 15.29 21.11
C ARG A 164 -14.49 14.72 20.07
N LEU A 165 -14.86 14.61 18.79
CA LEU A 165 -13.95 14.14 17.73
C LEU A 165 -14.13 14.85 16.39
N ARG A 166 -13.00 15.20 15.74
CA ARG A 166 -12.93 15.65 14.34
C ARG A 166 -12.20 14.63 13.46
N ALA A 167 -12.79 14.24 12.35
CA ALA A 167 -12.16 13.40 11.34
C ALA A 167 -11.67 14.24 10.15
N LEU A 168 -10.41 14.03 9.75
CA LEU A 168 -9.69 14.76 8.70
C LEU A 168 -9.28 13.80 7.57
N PHE A 169 -9.93 13.89 6.42
CA PHE A 169 -9.66 13.03 5.27
C PHE A 169 -8.74 13.77 4.29
N LEU A 170 -7.50 13.31 4.17
CA LEU A 170 -6.46 13.99 3.38
C LEU A 170 -6.52 13.55 1.92
N LYS A 171 -6.78 14.50 1.01
CA LYS A 171 -6.76 14.31 -0.45
C LYS A 171 -5.56 15.03 -1.07
N ASN A 172 -4.82 14.33 -1.94
CA ASN A 172 -3.66 14.86 -2.67
C ASN A 172 -2.62 15.51 -1.74
N LEU A 173 -2.21 14.81 -0.67
CA LEU A 173 -1.34 15.33 0.38
C LEU A 173 -0.13 16.09 -0.19
N SER A 174 0.07 17.35 0.23
CA SER A 174 1.22 18.16 -0.16
C SER A 174 2.25 18.21 0.97
N GLY A 175 3.52 18.45 0.61
CA GLY A 175 4.62 18.52 1.56
C GLY A 175 4.41 19.52 2.71
N PRO A 176 3.94 20.76 2.44
CA PRO A 176 3.59 21.71 3.50
C PRO A 176 2.52 21.17 4.44
N VAL A 177 1.45 20.54 3.93
CA VAL A 177 0.37 19.99 4.77
C VAL A 177 0.83 18.79 5.59
N LEU A 178 1.65 17.90 5.02
CA LEU A 178 2.30 16.80 5.76
C LEU A 178 3.07 17.33 6.96
N LYS A 179 3.94 18.32 6.73
CA LYS A 179 4.76 18.94 7.78
C LYS A 179 3.92 19.71 8.81
N MET A 180 2.91 20.46 8.38
CA MET A 180 2.02 21.20 9.28
C MET A 180 1.19 20.28 10.17
N LEU A 181 0.61 19.19 9.63
CA LEU A 181 -0.13 18.21 10.42
C LEU A 181 0.79 17.44 11.38
N GLY A 182 1.95 17.01 10.87
CA GLY A 182 2.97 16.31 11.66
C GLY A 182 3.45 17.12 12.86
N ALA A 183 3.73 18.41 12.66
CA ALA A 183 4.13 19.32 13.71
C ALA A 183 2.98 19.75 14.65
N LYS A 184 1.79 20.07 14.12
CA LYS A 184 0.65 20.52 14.95
C LYS A 184 0.20 19.44 15.94
N TYR A 185 0.20 18.17 15.51
CA TYR A 185 -0.36 17.07 16.29
C TYR A 185 0.69 16.12 16.87
N ASN A 186 1.99 16.43 16.73
CA ASN A 186 3.11 15.59 17.18
C ASN A 186 2.99 14.15 16.64
N ILE A 187 2.79 14.03 15.32
CA ILE A 187 2.62 12.73 14.66
C ILE A 187 4.01 12.15 14.41
N GLU A 188 4.28 10.97 14.95
CA GLU A 188 5.56 10.31 14.71
C GLU A 188 5.72 9.90 13.22
N PRO A 189 6.88 10.11 12.58
CA PRO A 189 6.98 10.10 11.12
C PRO A 189 6.74 8.72 10.49
N PHE A 190 6.77 7.65 11.29
CA PHE A 190 6.43 6.30 10.82
C PHE A 190 5.02 6.21 10.24
N PHE A 191 4.06 7.03 10.67
CA PHE A 191 2.70 7.04 10.09
C PHE A 191 2.77 7.42 8.61
N PHE A 192 3.48 8.51 8.30
CA PHE A 192 3.67 8.94 6.92
C PHE A 192 4.53 7.93 6.14
N SER A 193 5.61 7.38 6.70
CA SER A 193 6.39 6.32 6.04
C SER A 193 5.52 5.10 5.69
N SER A 194 4.72 4.61 6.64
CA SER A 194 3.84 3.45 6.46
C SER A 194 2.80 3.69 5.36
N SER A 195 2.24 4.90 5.34
CA SER A 195 1.19 5.32 4.41
C SER A 195 1.73 5.56 2.98
N LEU A 196 2.89 6.20 2.86
CA LEU A 196 3.56 6.45 1.57
C LEU A 196 4.14 5.18 0.93
N ASN A 197 4.38 4.12 1.73
CA ASN A 197 4.98 2.87 1.28
C ASN A 197 4.07 1.64 1.36
N TRP A 198 2.79 1.80 1.72
CA TRP A 198 1.78 0.74 1.77
C TRP A 198 2.20 -0.44 2.66
N ILE A 199 2.44 -0.14 3.93
CA ILE A 199 2.92 -1.09 4.93
C ILE A 199 1.82 -1.40 5.94
N PRO A 200 1.51 -2.67 6.21
CA PRO A 200 0.77 -3.06 7.40
C PRO A 200 1.54 -2.63 8.68
N SER A 201 1.04 -1.62 9.39
CA SER A 201 1.64 -1.14 10.64
C SER A 201 0.58 -0.85 11.69
N ARG A 202 0.92 -1.11 12.95
CA ARG A 202 0.03 -1.03 14.13
C ARG A 202 0.86 -0.53 15.29
N TYR A 203 0.47 0.59 15.89
CA TYR A 203 1.28 1.24 16.93
C TYR A 203 0.41 2.06 17.87
N GLN A 204 0.82 2.08 19.14
CA GLN A 204 0.27 2.93 20.20
C GLN A 204 1.46 3.70 20.79
N GLU A 205 1.42 5.03 20.70
CA GLU A 205 2.41 5.91 21.32
C GLU A 205 2.32 5.83 22.86
N GLN A 206 3.37 6.21 23.57
CA GLN A 206 3.38 6.14 25.03
C GLN A 206 2.29 7.05 25.63
N ARG A 207 1.37 6.42 26.38
CA ARG A 207 0.29 7.09 27.12
C ARG A 207 0.86 8.15 28.07
N ASN A 208 0.35 9.36 27.93
CA ASN A 208 0.60 10.50 28.81
C ASN A 208 -0.73 11.01 29.39
N ASP A 209 -0.69 12.01 30.27
CA ASP A 209 -1.89 12.53 30.95
C ASP A 209 -2.91 13.19 30.00
N ASN A 210 -2.48 13.62 28.80
CA ASN A 210 -3.37 14.20 27.78
C ASN A 210 -3.96 13.15 26.82
N GLY A 211 -3.51 11.88 26.88
CA GLY A 211 -4.00 10.79 26.04
C GLY A 211 -2.90 9.92 25.41
N ASP A 212 -3.16 9.40 24.21
CA ASP A 212 -2.20 8.65 23.38
C ASP A 212 -2.54 8.78 21.88
N HIS A 213 -1.63 8.32 21.02
CA HIS A 213 -1.85 8.25 19.58
C HIS A 213 -1.86 6.79 19.10
N LEU A 214 -2.82 6.43 18.26
CA LEU A 214 -2.90 5.12 17.60
C LEU A 214 -2.68 5.26 16.10
N THR A 215 -1.86 4.39 15.51
CA THR A 215 -1.75 4.25 14.05
C THR A 215 -2.18 2.86 13.61
N ILE A 216 -3.00 2.81 12.56
CA ILE A 216 -3.21 1.61 11.76
C ILE A 216 -3.00 1.96 10.29
N CYS A 217 -2.01 1.31 9.68
CA CYS A 217 -1.93 1.17 8.23
C CYS A 217 -2.27 -0.29 7.89
N LEU A 218 -3.22 -0.51 7.00
CA LEU A 218 -3.73 -1.83 6.63
C LEU A 218 -3.95 -1.88 5.12
N THR A 219 -3.26 -2.79 4.43
CA THR A 219 -3.57 -3.12 3.04
C THR A 219 -4.74 -4.10 2.97
N PHE A 220 -5.67 -3.88 2.04
CA PHE A 220 -6.85 -4.72 1.84
C PHE A 220 -7.15 -4.93 0.35
N LEU A 221 -8.07 -5.84 0.03
CA LEU A 221 -8.48 -6.12 -1.35
C LEU A 221 -9.83 -5.44 -1.65
N ARG A 222 -10.00 -4.95 -2.88
CA ARG A 222 -11.30 -4.49 -3.38
C ARG A 222 -11.51 -4.90 -4.83
N SER A 223 -12.76 -4.94 -5.27
CA SER A 223 -13.12 -5.04 -6.69
C SER A 223 -13.37 -3.65 -7.29
N ILE A 224 -12.96 -3.43 -8.54
CA ILE A 224 -13.31 -2.23 -9.31
C ILE A 224 -13.80 -2.63 -10.72
N PRO A 225 -14.70 -1.86 -11.34
CA PRO A 225 -15.09 -2.06 -12.73
C PRO A 225 -13.95 -1.62 -13.67
N ILE A 226 -13.69 -2.41 -14.70
CA ILE A 226 -12.78 -2.03 -15.80
C ILE A 226 -13.50 -0.99 -16.66
N GLN A 227 -12.97 0.24 -16.71
CA GLN A 227 -13.49 1.25 -17.61
C GLN A 227 -13.04 0.96 -19.04
N VAL A 228 -13.88 0.22 -19.78
CA VAL A 228 -13.78 0.11 -21.23
C VAL A 228 -14.16 1.46 -21.83
N THR A 229 -13.17 2.27 -22.17
CA THR A 229 -13.38 3.51 -22.91
C THR A 229 -13.88 3.19 -24.32
N ASN A 230 -14.88 3.93 -24.82
CA ASN A 230 -15.57 3.65 -26.08
C ASN A 230 -14.72 3.87 -27.36
N HIS A 231 -13.39 3.95 -27.25
CA HIS A 231 -12.44 4.10 -28.36
C HIS A 231 -11.72 2.79 -28.71
N GLY A 232 -12.49 1.70 -28.85
CA GLY A 232 -12.08 0.47 -29.57
C GLY A 232 -10.93 -0.36 -28.97
N THR A 233 -10.27 0.10 -27.91
CA THR A 233 -9.15 -0.56 -27.25
C THR A 233 -9.34 -0.48 -25.73
N PRO A 234 -9.33 -1.61 -25.00
CA PRO A 234 -9.31 -1.54 -23.54
C PRO A 234 -7.99 -0.92 -23.09
N SER A 235 -8.04 0.11 -22.25
CA SER A 235 -6.86 0.88 -21.82
C SER A 235 -5.82 0.09 -21.00
N CYS A 236 -6.08 -1.19 -20.73
CA CYS A 236 -5.19 -2.12 -20.03
C CYS A 236 -4.84 -3.38 -20.87
N ALA A 237 -5.22 -3.44 -22.15
CA ALA A 237 -5.06 -4.63 -23.01
C ALA A 237 -3.94 -4.55 -24.06
N GLN A 238 -3.08 -3.52 -24.01
CA GLN A 238 -1.78 -3.55 -24.69
C GLN A 238 -0.71 -3.92 -23.67
N GLY A 239 -0.02 -5.04 -23.91
CA GLY A 239 0.59 -5.81 -22.84
C GLY A 239 2.00 -5.38 -22.40
N THR A 240 2.18 -5.29 -21.09
CA THR A 240 3.44 -5.56 -20.39
C THR A 240 3.17 -6.66 -19.36
N SER A 241 3.60 -7.92 -19.46
CA SER A 241 4.97 -8.37 -19.73
C SER A 241 6.03 -7.31 -19.43
N LEU A 242 6.30 -7.12 -18.15
CA LEU A 242 7.33 -6.20 -17.66
C LEU A 242 8.74 -6.70 -18.02
N ARG A 243 9.13 -6.56 -19.28
CA ARG A 243 10.55 -6.35 -19.62
C ARG A 243 10.98 -5.06 -18.94
N SER A 244 11.87 -5.16 -17.95
CA SER A 244 12.40 -4.00 -17.24
C SER A 244 13.09 -3.04 -18.21
N THR A 245 12.47 -1.89 -18.45
CA THR A 245 13.04 -0.81 -19.26
C THR A 245 13.90 0.09 -18.39
N HIS A 246 15.10 -0.38 -18.06
CA HIS A 246 16.15 0.51 -17.58
C HIS A 246 16.53 1.51 -18.70
N SER A 247 16.48 2.80 -18.36
CA SER A 247 17.19 3.95 -18.95
C SER A 247 17.78 3.78 -20.37
N THR A 248 17.19 4.48 -21.33
CA THR A 248 17.63 4.55 -22.73
C THR A 248 19.06 5.09 -22.89
N PHE A 249 20.01 4.23 -23.22
CA PHE A 249 21.21 4.54 -24.00
C PHE A 249 21.41 3.40 -25.00
N GLY A 250 21.53 3.72 -26.29
CA GLY A 250 21.44 2.72 -27.36
C GLY A 250 22.75 2.52 -28.13
N ALA A 251 22.89 1.31 -28.67
CA ALA A 251 23.61 1.01 -29.90
C ALA A 251 23.17 -0.38 -30.40
N ASP A 252 23.35 -0.59 -31.71
CA ASP A 252 23.12 -1.82 -32.50
C ASP A 252 23.83 -3.05 -31.88
N ASP A 253 23.43 -4.31 -32.11
CA ASP A 253 23.30 -4.98 -33.42
C ASP A 253 22.40 -6.25 -33.31
N ALA A 254 22.24 -7.00 -34.40
CA ALA A 254 21.26 -8.07 -34.56
C ALA A 254 21.79 -9.52 -34.39
N SER A 255 20.80 -10.43 -34.35
CA SER A 255 20.85 -11.84 -34.79
C SER A 255 20.96 -12.97 -33.75
N GLN A 256 20.48 -14.12 -34.23
CA GLN A 256 20.56 -15.49 -33.71
C GLN A 256 19.67 -15.90 -32.53
N SER A 257 19.16 -17.12 -32.68
CA SER A 257 18.17 -17.81 -31.85
C SER A 257 18.83 -18.90 -31.01
N ASP A 258 18.35 -19.11 -29.78
CA ASP A 258 18.40 -20.44 -29.18
C ASP A 258 17.17 -20.70 -28.27
N GLY A 259 16.88 -21.98 -28.02
CA GLY A 259 15.63 -22.46 -27.42
C GLY A 259 15.49 -22.13 -25.93
N THR A 260 14.75 -21.07 -25.61
CA THR A 260 14.40 -20.74 -24.23
C THR A 260 13.19 -21.58 -23.77
N ARG A 261 13.36 -22.27 -22.63
CA ARG A 261 12.30 -23.01 -21.92
C ARG A 261 11.10 -22.11 -21.59
N PRO A 262 9.88 -22.64 -21.41
CA PRO A 262 8.77 -21.85 -20.87
C PRO A 262 9.13 -21.36 -19.46
N ASN A 263 9.42 -20.06 -19.34
CA ASN A 263 9.57 -19.43 -18.05
C ASN A 263 8.20 -19.42 -17.36
N LEU A 264 8.09 -20.22 -16.28
CA LEU A 264 7.10 -19.99 -15.24
C LEU A 264 7.47 -18.68 -14.53
N ASN A 265 7.11 -17.56 -15.17
CA ASN A 265 7.07 -16.27 -14.53
C ASN A 265 6.09 -16.41 -13.35
N LEU A 266 6.61 -16.46 -12.13
CA LEU A 266 5.78 -16.48 -10.95
C LEU A 266 5.17 -15.09 -10.79
N SER A 267 3.97 -14.91 -11.34
CA SER A 267 3.23 -13.65 -11.36
C SER A 267 3.22 -13.01 -9.97
N ASP A 268 3.68 -11.77 -9.88
CA ASP A 268 3.73 -11.06 -8.61
C ASP A 268 2.30 -10.78 -8.16
N ALA A 269 1.85 -11.53 -7.15
CA ALA A 269 0.49 -11.53 -6.64
C ALA A 269 0.01 -10.18 -6.04
N ARG A 270 0.88 -9.15 -6.05
CA ARG A 270 0.57 -7.75 -5.71
C ARG A 270 0.09 -6.93 -6.92
N VAL A 271 0.26 -7.45 -8.15
CA VAL A 271 -0.30 -6.88 -9.38
C VAL A 271 -1.82 -7.02 -9.37
N PRO A 272 -2.59 -6.11 -10.00
CA PRO A 272 -4.04 -6.26 -10.12
C PRO A 272 -4.48 -7.55 -10.84
N LEU A 273 -5.36 -8.33 -10.21
CA LEU A 273 -5.90 -9.58 -10.77
C LEU A 273 -7.11 -9.28 -11.67
N HIS A 274 -6.96 -9.59 -12.96
CA HIS A 274 -7.98 -9.36 -14.00
C HIS A 274 -9.02 -10.48 -14.05
N LEU A 275 -10.29 -10.17 -13.77
CA LEU A 275 -11.40 -11.13 -13.79
C LEU A 275 -12.11 -11.07 -15.15
N THR A 276 -11.59 -11.82 -16.14
CA THR A 276 -11.99 -11.71 -17.56
C THR A 276 -13.49 -11.88 -17.83
N SER A 277 -14.22 -12.61 -16.97
CA SER A 277 -15.61 -13.00 -17.21
C SER A 277 -16.66 -12.03 -16.69
N ASN A 278 -16.30 -11.05 -15.85
CA ASN A 278 -17.25 -10.09 -15.28
C ASN A 278 -16.77 -8.63 -15.36
N GLY A 279 -15.69 -8.34 -16.10
CA GLY A 279 -15.22 -6.98 -16.35
C GLY A 279 -14.72 -6.29 -15.09
N ARG A 280 -14.21 -7.05 -14.11
CA ARG A 280 -13.67 -6.53 -12.85
C ARG A 280 -12.16 -6.71 -12.75
N LEU A 281 -11.54 -5.85 -11.97
CA LEU A 281 -10.15 -5.94 -11.55
C LEU A 281 -10.12 -6.00 -10.02
N LEU A 282 -9.41 -6.98 -9.44
CA LEU A 282 -9.17 -7.01 -8.00
C LEU A 282 -7.84 -6.33 -7.71
N VAL A 283 -7.90 -5.25 -6.92
CA VAL A 283 -6.77 -4.35 -6.65
C VAL A 283 -6.48 -4.29 -5.16
N PRO A 284 -5.20 -4.31 -4.74
CA PRO A 284 -4.83 -3.88 -3.40
C PRO A 284 -5.25 -2.43 -3.17
N ASP A 285 -5.58 -2.08 -1.93
CA ASP A 285 -5.83 -0.72 -1.47
C ASP A 285 -5.17 -0.51 -0.10
N ILE A 286 -5.16 0.73 0.39
CA ILE A 286 -4.61 1.08 1.70
C ILE A 286 -5.63 1.85 2.55
N LEU A 287 -5.86 1.35 3.76
CA LEU A 287 -6.44 2.12 4.85
C LEU A 287 -5.28 2.64 5.70
N SER A 288 -5.03 3.95 5.67
CA SER A 288 -4.07 4.62 6.54
C SER A 288 -4.79 5.58 7.47
N ILE A 289 -4.77 5.30 8.76
CA ILE A 289 -5.44 6.10 9.80
C ILE A 289 -4.53 6.32 11.02
N HIS A 290 -4.59 7.54 11.55
CA HIS A 290 -3.91 7.95 12.77
C HIS A 290 -4.93 8.64 13.69
N LEU A 291 -5.18 8.07 14.86
CA LEU A 291 -6.15 8.54 15.86
C LEU A 291 -5.41 9.12 17.08
N ILE A 292 -5.52 10.43 17.25
CA ILE A 292 -5.09 11.18 18.43
C ILE A 292 -6.22 11.11 19.47
N ARG A 293 -6.06 10.28 20.50
CA ARG A 293 -7.03 10.08 21.58
C ARG A 293 -6.82 11.14 22.66
N ARG A 294 -7.86 11.93 22.97
CA ARG A 294 -7.88 13.00 23.98
C ARG A 294 -9.23 13.05 24.69
N GLU A 295 -9.28 13.52 25.92
CA GLU A 295 -10.52 13.63 26.71
C GLU A 295 -11.59 14.49 26.02
N LYS A 296 -11.18 15.59 25.37
CA LYS A 296 -11.98 16.36 24.42
C LYS A 296 -11.14 16.74 23.20
N GLY A 297 -11.80 16.99 22.06
CA GLY A 297 -11.13 17.38 20.82
C GLY A 297 -10.18 16.30 20.27
N SER A 298 -10.60 15.05 20.31
CA SER A 298 -9.90 13.92 19.68
C SER A 298 -9.86 14.12 18.16
N ILE A 299 -8.84 13.59 17.48
CA ILE A 299 -8.67 13.80 16.03
C ILE A 299 -8.32 12.48 15.35
N ILE A 300 -9.04 12.08 14.31
CA ILE A 300 -8.62 10.99 13.43
C ILE A 300 -8.26 11.53 12.05
N ILE A 301 -7.09 11.15 11.54
CA ILE A 301 -6.55 11.60 10.27
C ILE A 301 -6.48 10.38 9.35
N SER A 302 -7.18 10.39 8.22
CA SER A 302 -7.04 9.36 7.19
C SER A 302 -6.23 9.87 6.01
N TYR A 303 -5.16 9.15 5.66
CA TYR A 303 -4.38 9.40 4.45
C TYR A 303 -4.95 8.59 3.29
N HIS A 304 -5.07 9.24 2.14
CA HIS A 304 -5.45 8.62 0.88
C HIS A 304 -4.36 8.84 -0.16
N ALA A 305 -3.97 7.77 -0.85
CA ALA A 305 -3.02 7.85 -1.95
C ALA A 305 -3.62 8.60 -3.17
N ASP A 306 -2.75 9.02 -4.08
CA ASP A 306 -3.12 9.97 -5.14
C ASP A 306 -3.92 9.33 -6.28
N GLU A 307 -5.11 9.87 -6.53
CA GLU A 307 -5.92 9.63 -7.74
C GLU A 307 -5.11 9.93 -9.03
N ILE A 308 -4.17 10.89 -8.96
CA ILE A 308 -3.38 11.40 -10.09
C ILE A 308 -2.41 10.35 -10.67
N GLN A 309 -2.00 9.35 -9.88
CA GLN A 309 -1.01 8.35 -10.31
C GLN A 309 -1.61 7.25 -11.22
N GLY A 310 -2.88 7.37 -11.64
CA GLY A 310 -3.64 6.28 -12.27
C GLY A 310 -4.00 5.15 -11.28
N ASN A 311 -3.57 5.29 -10.02
CA ASN A 311 -3.91 4.38 -8.94
C ASN A 311 -5.43 4.43 -8.70
N HIS A 312 -6.09 3.33 -9.00
CA HIS A 312 -7.38 3.05 -8.39
C HIS A 312 -7.13 2.88 -6.88
N VAL A 313 -7.53 3.84 -6.05
CA VAL A 313 -7.44 3.81 -4.57
C VAL A 313 -8.71 4.38 -3.96
N THR A 314 -9.01 4.01 -2.71
CA THR A 314 -10.15 4.61 -1.99
C THR A 314 -9.89 6.09 -1.76
N SER A 315 -10.67 6.96 -2.42
CA SER A 315 -10.50 8.41 -2.31
C SER A 315 -11.00 8.96 -0.98
N ALA A 316 -10.37 10.05 -0.53
CA ALA A 316 -10.76 10.79 0.67
C ALA A 316 -12.24 11.19 0.64
N SER A 317 -12.72 11.70 -0.50
CA SER A 317 -14.12 12.11 -0.68
C SER A 317 -15.10 10.94 -0.61
N TYR A 318 -14.72 9.75 -1.13
CA TYR A 318 -15.55 8.55 -1.01
C TYR A 318 -15.64 8.07 0.45
N LEU A 319 -14.50 7.96 1.13
CA LEU A 319 -14.49 7.44 2.51
C LEU A 319 -15.13 8.43 3.49
N HIS A 320 -14.93 9.74 3.32
CA HIS A 320 -15.63 10.81 4.06
C HIS A 320 -17.15 10.63 3.99
N GLN A 321 -17.70 10.46 2.79
CA GLN A 321 -19.13 10.20 2.58
C GLN A 321 -19.59 8.89 3.20
N ARG A 322 -18.80 7.81 3.10
CA ARG A 322 -19.15 6.50 3.69
C ARG A 322 -19.15 6.54 5.23
N ILE A 323 -18.14 7.14 5.86
CA ILE A 323 -18.06 7.28 7.33
C ILE A 323 -19.20 8.18 7.84
N ARG A 324 -19.49 9.30 7.16
CA ARG A 324 -20.64 10.16 7.48
C ARG A 324 -21.96 9.41 7.41
N PHE A 325 -22.18 8.62 6.34
CA PHE A 325 -23.40 7.85 6.17
C PHE A 325 -23.52 6.70 7.19
N ALA A 326 -22.41 6.03 7.53
CA ALA A 326 -22.40 5.01 8.57
C ALA A 326 -22.78 5.60 9.95
N GLY A 327 -22.29 6.79 10.28
CA GLY A 327 -22.69 7.55 11.48
C GLY A 327 -24.17 7.97 11.54
N GLN A 328 -24.87 7.98 10.40
CA GLN A 328 -26.32 8.21 10.31
C GLN A 328 -27.15 6.92 10.47
N SER A 329 -26.52 5.73 10.43
CA SER A 329 -27.23 4.46 10.62
C SER A 329 -27.63 4.25 12.09
N VAL A 330 -28.80 3.66 12.32
CA VAL A 330 -29.38 3.49 13.68
C VAL A 330 -28.42 2.78 14.65
N TYR A 331 -27.76 1.71 14.17
CA TYR A 331 -26.82 0.92 14.96
C TYR A 331 -25.62 1.75 15.45
N TRP A 332 -24.87 2.38 14.53
CA TRP A 332 -23.72 3.20 14.90
C TRP A 332 -24.14 4.46 15.66
N GLN A 333 -25.24 5.11 15.25
CA GLN A 333 -25.75 6.30 15.92
C GLN A 333 -26.13 6.01 17.39
N ASN A 334 -26.57 4.79 17.72
CA ASN A 334 -26.80 4.39 19.11
C ASN A 334 -25.49 4.18 19.88
N ILE A 335 -24.51 3.46 19.30
CA ILE A 335 -23.17 3.28 19.89
C ILE A 335 -22.54 4.64 20.21
N PHE A 336 -22.50 5.56 19.25
CA PHE A 336 -21.89 6.88 19.44
C PHE A 336 -22.69 7.81 20.38
N LYS A 337 -24.00 7.60 20.56
CA LYS A 337 -24.79 8.31 21.59
C LYS A 337 -24.52 7.81 23.00
N GLN A 338 -24.26 6.52 23.15
CA GLN A 338 -24.05 5.89 24.46
C GLN A 338 -22.59 5.97 24.92
N TYR A 339 -21.64 5.93 23.98
CA TYR A 339 -20.22 5.83 24.24
C TYR A 339 -19.43 6.96 23.58
N GLU A 340 -18.55 7.59 24.37
CA GLU A 340 -17.71 8.71 23.93
C GLU A 340 -16.40 8.27 23.26
N ASP A 341 -16.01 7.01 23.43
CA ASP A 341 -14.70 6.49 23.01
C ASP A 341 -14.47 6.63 21.49
N SER A 342 -13.53 7.50 21.14
CA SER A 342 -13.05 7.73 19.78
C SER A 342 -12.58 6.46 19.05
N THR A 343 -12.19 5.41 19.77
CA THR A 343 -11.78 4.12 19.22
C THR A 343 -12.90 3.42 18.43
N PHE A 344 -14.18 3.66 18.74
CA PHE A 344 -15.31 3.18 17.93
C PHE A 344 -15.33 3.77 16.51
N VAL A 345 -14.84 5.00 16.33
CA VAL A 345 -14.70 5.60 14.99
C VAL A 345 -13.67 4.83 14.18
N MET A 346 -12.62 4.34 14.83
CA MET A 346 -11.58 3.53 14.20
C MET A 346 -12.13 2.17 13.71
N LEU A 347 -13.15 1.62 14.37
CA LEU A 347 -13.85 0.43 13.90
C LEU A 347 -14.65 0.67 12.61
N LEU A 348 -15.26 1.85 12.42
CA LEU A 348 -15.95 2.20 11.16
C LEU A 348 -15.00 2.12 9.95
N PHE A 349 -13.77 2.59 10.11
CA PHE A 349 -12.74 2.52 9.06
C PHE A 349 -12.36 1.07 8.73
N ILE A 350 -12.30 0.15 9.70
CA ILE A 350 -12.06 -1.27 9.44
C ILE A 350 -13.29 -1.95 8.80
N TRP A 351 -14.51 -1.64 9.23
CA TRP A 351 -15.72 -2.18 8.61
C TRP A 351 -15.80 -1.88 7.10
N HIS A 352 -15.34 -0.70 6.67
CA HIS A 352 -15.20 -0.39 5.25
C HIS A 352 -14.30 -1.39 4.49
N THR A 353 -13.18 -1.83 5.06
CA THR A 353 -12.28 -2.79 4.40
C THR A 353 -12.89 -4.19 4.33
N LEU A 354 -13.72 -4.58 5.32
CA LEU A 354 -14.42 -5.87 5.26
C LEU A 354 -15.51 -5.90 4.18
N TYR A 355 -16.26 -4.81 3.99
CA TYR A 355 -17.23 -4.72 2.88
C TYR A 355 -16.53 -4.74 1.51
N ALA A 356 -15.35 -4.15 1.39
CA ALA A 356 -14.52 -4.25 0.18
C ALA A 356 -14.03 -5.70 -0.08
N TRP A 357 -13.73 -6.45 0.98
CA TRP A 357 -13.40 -7.88 0.91
C TRP A 357 -14.57 -8.74 0.45
N ASP A 358 -15.79 -8.51 0.95
CA ASP A 358 -16.99 -9.24 0.48
C ASP A 358 -17.22 -8.99 -1.02
N GLU A 359 -17.21 -7.74 -1.49
CA GLU A 359 -17.36 -7.43 -2.92
C GLU A 359 -16.24 -8.08 -3.76
N ALA A 360 -15.00 -8.12 -3.25
CA ALA A 360 -13.89 -8.77 -3.94
C ALA A 360 -14.07 -10.30 -4.05
N LEU A 361 -14.48 -10.97 -2.96
CA LEU A 361 -14.68 -12.42 -2.95
C LEU A 361 -15.94 -12.84 -3.73
N GLU A 362 -16.99 -12.02 -3.78
CA GLU A 362 -18.17 -12.27 -4.61
C GLU A 362 -17.82 -12.25 -6.10
N HIS A 363 -17.12 -11.21 -6.57
CA HIS A 363 -16.69 -11.14 -7.97
C HIS A 363 -15.69 -12.25 -8.33
N LEU A 364 -14.84 -12.66 -7.38
CA LEU A 364 -13.91 -13.78 -7.55
C LEU A 364 -14.63 -15.13 -7.60
N TYR A 365 -15.68 -15.32 -6.79
CA TYR A 365 -16.56 -16.49 -6.86
C TYR A 365 -17.21 -16.60 -8.24
N ALA A 366 -17.86 -15.51 -8.70
CA ALA A 366 -18.51 -15.46 -10.00
C ALA A 366 -17.52 -15.74 -11.15
N HIS A 367 -16.29 -15.24 -11.05
CA HIS A 367 -15.24 -15.50 -12.02
C HIS A 367 -14.80 -16.97 -12.05
N ILE A 368 -14.53 -17.58 -10.88
CA ILE A 368 -14.15 -19.00 -10.79
C ILE A 368 -15.26 -19.92 -11.32
N CYS A 369 -16.54 -19.57 -11.12
CA CYS A 369 -17.66 -20.29 -11.72
C CYS A 369 -17.63 -20.25 -13.26
N ALA A 370 -17.30 -19.10 -13.85
CA ALA A 370 -17.18 -18.96 -15.30
C ALA A 370 -15.97 -19.75 -15.86
N LEU A 371 -14.85 -19.79 -15.13
CA LEU A 371 -13.68 -20.60 -15.52
C LEU A 371 -13.95 -22.12 -15.42
N GLU A 372 -14.79 -22.55 -14.47
CA GLU A 372 -15.24 -23.94 -14.37
C GLU A 372 -16.05 -24.35 -15.60
N GLY A 373 -16.98 -23.51 -16.08
CA GLY A 373 -17.68 -23.71 -17.35
C GLY A 373 -16.73 -23.76 -18.56
N LYS A 374 -15.89 -22.73 -18.73
CA LYS A 374 -14.87 -22.68 -19.82
C LYS A 374 -13.93 -23.91 -19.82
N THR A 375 -13.66 -24.52 -18.65
CA THR A 375 -12.78 -25.70 -18.54
C THR A 375 -13.37 -26.94 -19.21
N ILE A 376 -14.70 -27.05 -19.27
CA ILE A 376 -15.42 -28.14 -19.94
C ILE A 376 -15.47 -27.91 -21.46
N GLU A 377 -15.67 -26.65 -21.87
CA GLU A 377 -15.90 -26.28 -23.28
C GLU A 377 -14.60 -26.11 -24.09
N THR A 378 -13.56 -25.53 -23.49
CA THR A 378 -12.46 -24.89 -24.23
C THR A 378 -11.10 -25.54 -23.98
N ARG A 379 -10.30 -25.71 -25.04
CA ARG A 379 -8.98 -26.40 -24.98
C ARG A 379 -7.77 -25.46 -24.89
N GLU A 380 -7.96 -24.17 -24.73
CA GLU A 380 -6.90 -23.14 -24.69
C GLU A 380 -5.92 -23.27 -23.50
N LEU A 381 -4.66 -22.88 -23.73
CA LEU A 381 -3.62 -22.92 -22.69
C LEU A 381 -3.71 -21.75 -21.71
N SER A 382 -4.15 -20.58 -22.17
CA SER A 382 -4.42 -19.34 -21.41
C SER A 382 -5.23 -19.57 -20.14
N LEU A 383 -6.28 -20.39 -20.22
CA LEU A 383 -7.13 -20.78 -19.08
C LEU A 383 -6.31 -21.47 -17.96
N THR A 384 -5.23 -22.17 -18.30
CA THR A 384 -4.34 -22.80 -17.32
C THR A 384 -3.50 -21.76 -16.60
N GLU A 385 -3.06 -20.72 -17.31
CA GLU A 385 -2.28 -19.59 -16.78
C GLU A 385 -3.18 -18.76 -15.84
N GLU A 386 -4.38 -18.38 -16.29
CA GLU A 386 -5.40 -17.66 -15.50
C GLU A 386 -5.73 -18.40 -14.17
N LEU A 387 -5.91 -19.72 -14.20
CA LEU A 387 -6.12 -20.54 -13.00
C LEU A 387 -4.91 -20.58 -12.06
N HIS A 388 -3.68 -20.55 -12.58
CA HIS A 388 -2.45 -20.51 -11.78
C HIS A 388 -2.23 -19.11 -11.18
N ASP A 389 -2.52 -18.04 -11.91
CA ASP A 389 -2.43 -16.65 -11.44
C ASP A 389 -3.42 -16.40 -10.31
N ILE A 390 -4.70 -16.77 -10.46
CA ILE A 390 -5.70 -16.67 -9.39
C ILE A 390 -5.21 -17.41 -8.14
N ARG A 391 -4.59 -18.59 -8.30
CA ARG A 391 -4.06 -19.37 -7.18
C ARG A 391 -2.86 -18.68 -6.49
N ALA A 392 -1.99 -18.00 -7.23
CA ALA A 392 -0.93 -17.17 -6.64
C ALA A 392 -1.52 -16.05 -5.77
N HIS A 393 -2.54 -15.35 -6.30
CA HIS A 393 -3.25 -14.29 -5.57
C HIS A 393 -3.95 -14.78 -4.30
N MET A 394 -4.54 -15.99 -4.29
CA MET A 394 -5.16 -16.57 -3.09
C MET A 394 -4.19 -16.67 -1.90
N TYR A 395 -2.89 -16.92 -2.12
CA TYR A 395 -1.89 -16.95 -1.05
C TYR A 395 -1.63 -15.54 -0.49
N TYR A 396 -1.50 -14.53 -1.35
CA TYR A 396 -1.36 -13.13 -0.93
C TYR A 396 -2.60 -12.63 -0.18
N TYR A 397 -3.80 -12.97 -0.66
CA TYR A 397 -5.07 -12.62 -0.02
C TYR A 397 -5.22 -13.25 1.38
N SER A 398 -4.58 -14.41 1.62
CA SER A 398 -4.48 -14.99 2.97
C SER A 398 -3.68 -14.10 3.93
N SER A 399 -2.57 -13.51 3.46
CA SER A 399 -1.75 -12.60 4.28
C SER A 399 -2.48 -11.30 4.62
N LEU A 400 -3.26 -10.76 3.67
CA LEU A 400 -4.02 -9.52 3.89
C LEU A 400 -5.15 -9.68 4.92
N LEU A 401 -5.90 -10.81 4.87
CA LEU A 401 -6.92 -11.11 5.88
C LEU A 401 -6.30 -11.36 7.26
N ASP A 402 -5.15 -12.03 7.32
CA ASP A 402 -4.38 -12.22 8.55
C ASP A 402 -3.85 -10.89 9.13
N ASP A 403 -3.46 -9.94 8.26
CA ASP A 403 -3.08 -8.59 8.69
C ASP A 403 -4.28 -7.73 9.12
N ALA A 404 -5.47 -7.91 8.54
CA ALA A 404 -6.70 -7.31 9.05
C ALA A 404 -7.05 -7.85 10.45
N ARG A 405 -6.95 -9.17 10.65
CA ARG A 405 -7.17 -9.85 11.95
C ARG A 405 -6.28 -9.28 13.03
N LYS A 406 -4.97 -9.16 12.78
CA LYS A 406 -4.00 -8.54 13.71
C LYS A 406 -4.35 -7.09 14.03
N SER A 407 -4.93 -6.33 13.09
CA SER A 407 -5.32 -4.93 13.32
C SER A 407 -6.53 -4.82 14.24
N VAL A 408 -7.53 -5.69 14.11
CA VAL A 408 -8.67 -5.74 15.05
C VAL A 408 -8.22 -6.26 16.42
N GLU A 409 -7.37 -7.29 16.47
CA GLU A 409 -6.77 -7.77 17.71
C GLU A 409 -5.94 -6.70 18.43
N PHE A 410 -5.25 -5.83 17.69
CA PHE A 410 -4.52 -4.69 18.25
C PHE A 410 -5.48 -3.72 18.92
N ILE A 411 -6.56 -3.30 18.25
CA ILE A 411 -7.58 -2.42 18.85
C ILE A 411 -8.16 -3.02 20.14
N ASN A 412 -8.53 -4.31 20.11
CA ASN A 412 -9.14 -4.97 21.27
C ASN A 412 -8.20 -5.02 22.49
N LYS A 413 -6.89 -5.09 22.27
CA LYS A 413 -5.87 -5.11 23.33
C LYS A 413 -5.50 -3.69 23.81
N THR A 414 -5.65 -2.69 22.94
CA THR A 414 -5.29 -1.29 23.18
C THR A 414 -6.39 -0.52 23.93
N ARG A 415 -6.36 -0.65 25.26
CA ARG A 415 -7.22 0.10 26.18
C ARG A 415 -7.11 1.61 25.98
N THR A 416 -8.21 2.31 26.24
CA THR A 416 -8.35 3.77 26.09
C THR A 416 -7.62 4.53 27.21
N PRO A 417 -6.93 5.66 26.91
CA PRO A 417 -6.09 6.36 27.88
C PRO A 417 -6.89 7.30 28.79
N ILE A 418 -8.09 7.67 28.37
CA ILE A 418 -9.04 8.50 29.12
C ILE A 418 -9.65 7.64 30.24
N LYS A 419 -9.92 8.22 31.41
CA LYS A 419 -10.55 7.53 32.53
C LYS A 419 -12.06 7.41 32.31
N SER A 420 -12.49 6.53 31.41
CA SER A 420 -13.92 6.18 31.33
C SER A 420 -14.37 5.57 32.67
N HIS A 421 -15.34 6.21 33.31
CA HIS A 421 -16.08 5.62 34.45
C HIS A 421 -17.02 4.48 34.01
N ASP A 422 -17.06 4.22 32.70
CA ASP A 422 -17.93 3.29 32.01
C ASP A 422 -17.19 1.97 31.68
N SER A 423 -17.63 0.89 32.31
CA SER A 423 -17.24 -0.50 32.04
C SER A 423 -17.89 -1.09 30.78
N ASP A 424 -19.02 -0.51 30.38
CA ASP A 424 -19.93 -1.09 29.40
C ASP A 424 -19.52 -0.65 27.99
N GLY A 425 -18.86 0.52 27.87
CA GLY A 425 -18.13 0.94 26.69
C GLY A 425 -16.95 0.02 26.36
N ALA A 426 -16.18 -0.41 27.37
CA ALA A 426 -15.06 -1.32 27.16
C ALA A 426 -15.51 -2.72 26.70
N SER A 427 -16.53 -3.28 27.35
CA SER A 427 -17.11 -4.58 26.94
C SER A 427 -17.88 -4.50 25.62
N THR A 428 -18.46 -3.35 25.27
CA THR A 428 -19.02 -3.11 23.92
C THR A 428 -17.93 -3.01 22.87
N LEU A 429 -16.79 -2.35 23.14
CA LEU A 429 -15.64 -2.32 22.22
C LEU A 429 -15.08 -3.73 21.98
N GLU A 430 -15.00 -4.55 23.03
CA GLU A 430 -14.62 -5.97 22.93
C GLU A 430 -15.63 -6.78 22.10
N ARG A 431 -16.93 -6.55 22.27
CA ARG A 431 -17.98 -7.18 21.46
C ARG A 431 -17.86 -6.80 19.99
N GLU A 432 -17.66 -5.53 19.65
CA GLU A 432 -17.57 -5.11 18.25
C GLU A 432 -16.24 -5.50 17.59
N CYS A 433 -15.14 -5.57 18.34
CA CYS A 433 -13.92 -6.23 17.89
C CYS A 433 -14.15 -7.73 17.64
N SER A 434 -14.90 -8.41 18.53
CA SER A 434 -15.22 -9.83 18.38
C SER A 434 -16.09 -10.10 17.15
N ASN A 435 -17.05 -9.22 16.86
CA ASN A 435 -17.87 -9.26 15.64
C ASN A 435 -17.01 -9.08 14.38
N LEU A 436 -16.11 -8.09 14.36
CA LEU A 436 -15.15 -7.90 13.26
C LEU A 436 -14.25 -9.13 13.05
N LEU A 437 -13.77 -9.78 14.13
CA LEU A 437 -12.97 -11.01 14.02
C LEU A 437 -13.80 -12.19 13.48
N ALA A 438 -15.07 -12.31 13.85
CA ALA A 438 -15.97 -13.31 13.28
C ALA A 438 -16.17 -13.13 11.78
N GLU A 439 -16.34 -11.89 11.31
CA GLU A 439 -16.46 -11.57 9.88
C GLU A 439 -15.17 -11.83 9.10
N ILE A 440 -13.99 -11.52 9.67
CA ILE A 440 -12.70 -11.87 9.05
C ILE A 440 -12.54 -13.40 8.93
N ASN A 441 -12.97 -14.16 9.95
CA ASN A 441 -13.00 -15.63 9.89
C ASN A 441 -14.00 -16.16 8.84
N ARG A 442 -15.13 -15.49 8.61
CA ARG A 442 -16.07 -15.80 7.52
C ARG A 442 -15.44 -15.54 6.15
N LEU A 443 -14.79 -14.39 5.97
CA LEU A 443 -14.09 -14.02 4.73
C LEU A 443 -12.96 -15.01 4.41
N GLU A 444 -12.14 -15.40 5.39
CA GLU A 444 -11.12 -16.44 5.21
C GLU A 444 -11.75 -17.82 4.91
N SER A 445 -12.87 -18.17 5.53
CA SER A 445 -13.61 -19.39 5.21
C SER A 445 -14.12 -19.39 3.75
N GLY A 446 -14.60 -18.24 3.28
CA GLY A 446 -14.98 -18.00 1.88
C GLY A 446 -13.79 -18.17 0.92
N ARG A 447 -12.65 -17.53 1.20
CA ARG A 447 -11.41 -17.70 0.42
C ARG A 447 -10.95 -19.15 0.38
N ASN A 448 -11.01 -19.87 1.51
CA ASN A 448 -10.67 -21.30 1.57
C ASN A 448 -11.62 -22.17 0.74
N MET A 449 -12.91 -21.83 0.66
CA MET A 449 -13.84 -22.48 -0.27
C MET A 449 -13.46 -22.22 -1.73
N LEU A 450 -13.10 -20.99 -2.08
CA LEU A 450 -12.68 -20.62 -3.44
C LEU A 450 -11.40 -21.35 -3.87
N ASP A 451 -10.37 -21.41 -3.03
CA ASP A 451 -9.14 -22.17 -3.30
C ASP A 451 -9.41 -23.68 -3.49
N ARG A 452 -10.31 -24.28 -2.70
CA ARG A 452 -10.75 -25.67 -2.90
C ARG A 452 -11.45 -25.86 -4.25
N ARG A 453 -12.36 -24.95 -4.63
CA ARG A 453 -13.04 -25.00 -5.94
C ARG A 453 -12.06 -24.83 -7.10
N LEU A 454 -11.16 -23.84 -7.00
CA LEU A 454 -10.10 -23.59 -7.97
C LEU A 454 -9.21 -24.82 -8.18
N LYS A 455 -8.81 -25.49 -7.10
CA LYS A 455 -8.06 -26.78 -7.16
C LYS A 455 -8.84 -27.87 -7.90
N ASN A 456 -10.15 -27.95 -7.73
CA ASN A 456 -10.98 -28.90 -8.49
C ASN A 456 -11.00 -28.55 -10.00
N VAL A 457 -11.17 -27.28 -10.36
CA VAL A 457 -11.12 -26.81 -11.75
C VAL A 457 -9.75 -27.10 -12.39
N MET A 458 -8.65 -26.84 -11.67
CA MET A 458 -7.29 -27.20 -12.12
C MET A 458 -7.12 -28.72 -12.32
N ASN A 459 -7.68 -29.55 -11.44
CA ASN A 459 -7.62 -31.01 -11.57
C ASN A 459 -8.43 -31.51 -12.78
N LEU A 460 -9.64 -30.96 -13.01
CA LEU A 460 -10.45 -31.24 -14.20
C LEU A 460 -9.69 -30.83 -15.48
N ARG A 461 -9.05 -29.66 -15.48
CA ARG A 461 -8.21 -29.17 -16.58
C ARG A 461 -7.07 -30.15 -16.93
N VAL A 462 -6.38 -30.68 -15.92
CA VAL A 462 -5.31 -31.68 -16.11
C VAL A 462 -5.85 -33.02 -16.65
N LEU A 463 -7.04 -33.44 -16.22
CA LEU A 463 -7.70 -34.65 -16.73
C LEU A 463 -8.10 -34.48 -18.21
N GLU A 464 -8.70 -33.36 -18.60
CA GLU A 464 -9.06 -33.12 -19.99
C GLU A 464 -7.86 -32.99 -20.92
N LEU A 465 -6.78 -32.35 -20.48
CA LEU A 465 -5.52 -32.31 -21.23
C LEU A 465 -4.89 -33.70 -21.38
N ARG A 466 -5.08 -34.64 -20.43
CA ARG A 466 -4.72 -36.06 -20.61
C ARG A 466 -5.66 -36.77 -21.59
N ASN A 467 -6.98 -36.61 -21.45
CA ASN A 467 -7.98 -37.25 -22.31
C ASN A 467 -7.78 -36.88 -23.78
N ALA A 468 -7.57 -35.60 -24.07
CA ALA A 468 -7.27 -35.10 -25.42
C ALA A 468 -5.96 -35.71 -26.00
N ARG A 469 -4.89 -35.78 -25.20
CA ARG A 469 -3.61 -36.39 -25.64
C ARG A 469 -3.76 -37.89 -25.91
N SER A 470 -4.46 -38.62 -25.05
CA SER A 470 -4.74 -40.05 -25.23
C SER A 470 -5.59 -40.32 -26.48
N SER A 471 -6.61 -39.48 -26.72
CA SER A 471 -7.44 -39.54 -27.93
C SER A 471 -6.62 -39.30 -29.20
N ALA A 472 -5.79 -38.25 -29.23
CA ALA A 472 -4.91 -37.94 -30.36
C ALA A 472 -3.90 -39.07 -30.65
N ALA A 473 -3.28 -39.63 -29.60
CA ALA A 473 -2.38 -40.78 -29.73
C ALA A 473 -3.09 -42.04 -30.25
N SER A 474 -4.35 -42.28 -29.87
CA SER A 474 -5.14 -43.41 -30.38
C SER A 474 -5.53 -43.24 -31.86
N THR A 475 -5.84 -42.00 -32.28
CA THR A 475 -6.17 -41.66 -33.67
C THR A 475 -4.94 -41.78 -34.57
N SER A 476 -3.80 -41.25 -34.12
CA SER A 476 -2.50 -41.41 -34.77
C SER A 476 -2.15 -42.89 -34.96
N ARG A 477 -2.23 -43.72 -33.91
CA ARG A 477 -2.00 -45.17 -34.01
C ARG A 477 -2.96 -45.88 -34.96
N LYS A 478 -4.22 -45.48 -35.05
CA LYS A 478 -5.18 -46.03 -36.04
C LYS A 478 -4.76 -45.67 -37.47
N ALA A 479 -4.40 -44.42 -37.73
CA ALA A 479 -3.90 -43.99 -39.05
C ALA A 479 -2.64 -44.77 -39.48
N SER A 480 -1.64 -44.89 -38.58
CA SER A 480 -0.43 -45.68 -38.85
C SER A 480 -0.73 -47.16 -39.11
N LYS A 481 -1.77 -47.74 -38.49
CA LYS A 481 -2.13 -49.15 -38.68
C LYS A 481 -2.94 -49.39 -39.97
N CYS A 482 -3.68 -48.39 -40.46
CA CYS A 482 -4.35 -48.47 -41.77
C CYS A 482 -3.40 -48.30 -42.97
N MET A 483 -2.17 -47.82 -42.78
CA MET A 483 -1.15 -47.73 -43.83
C MET A 483 -0.28 -48.99 -43.95
N ILE A 484 -0.57 -50.08 -43.22
CA ILE A 484 0.26 -51.28 -43.20
C ILE A 484 -0.56 -52.55 -43.50
N SER A 485 -0.31 -53.13 -44.69
CA SER A 485 -0.71 -54.48 -45.15
C SER A 485 -2.17 -54.65 -45.64
N PRO A 486 -2.47 -55.54 -46.62
CA PRO A 486 -1.56 -56.48 -47.30
C PRO A 486 -1.44 -56.31 -48.83
N SER A 487 -0.23 -56.51 -49.36
CA SER A 487 -0.01 -56.90 -50.76
C SER A 487 -0.22 -58.41 -50.91
N SER A 488 -1.41 -58.83 -51.35
CA SER A 488 -1.78 -60.25 -51.48
C SER A 488 -1.13 -60.93 -52.69
N HIS A 489 -0.78 -62.21 -52.53
CA HIS A 489 -0.26 -63.14 -53.53
C HIS A 489 -0.67 -62.89 -55.00
N LEU A 490 0.32 -62.79 -55.89
CA LEU A 490 0.17 -63.35 -57.23
C LEU A 490 0.37 -64.88 -57.16
N GLY A 491 -0.62 -65.63 -57.61
CA GLY A 491 -0.49 -67.07 -57.84
C GLY A 491 0.12 -67.34 -59.22
N ILE A 492 1.09 -68.24 -59.29
CA ILE A 492 1.62 -68.75 -60.56
C ILE A 492 0.80 -69.98 -60.96
N VAL A 493 0.21 -69.93 -62.16
CA VAL A 493 -0.36 -71.09 -62.87
C VAL A 493 0.23 -71.09 -64.28
N GLN A 494 0.45 -72.28 -64.84
CA GLN A 494 1.34 -72.54 -65.97
C GLN A 494 0.77 -72.13 -67.34
N LEU A 495 1.69 -71.81 -68.25
CA LEU A 495 1.86 -72.55 -69.50
C LEU A 495 3.32 -73.02 -69.59
#